data_AF-A0A920ML01-F1
#
_entry.id   AF-A0A920ML01-F1
#
_cell.length_a   1.000
_cell.length_b   1.000
_cell.length_c   1.000
_cell.angle_alpha   90.00
_cell.angle_beta   90.00
_cell.angle_gamma   90.00
#
_symmetry.space_group_name_H-M   'P 1'
#
loop_
_entity.id
_entity.type
_entity.pdbx_description
1 polymer ?
#
loop_
_entity_poly.entity_id
_entity_poly.type
_entity_poly.pdbx_seq_one_letter_code
_entity_poly.pdbx_strand_id
1 'polypeptide(L)' 'MGHAEIEDVQVTGVPDERFGEEIIAWVKLNGNSDLSEEDIKEFCKGKNCAL' A
#
# COMPACT_ATOMS: atom_id res chain seq x y z
N MET A 1 12.48 -1.68 -7.11
CA MET A 1 12.65 -0.25 -6.73
C MET A 1 11.50 0.11 -5.82
N GLY A 2 11.73 -0.02 -4.51
CA GLY A 2 10.77 0.34 -3.46
C GLY A 2 10.77 1.85 -3.19
N HIS A 3 9.85 2.30 -2.36
CA HIS A 3 9.76 3.69 -1.90
C HIS A 3 10.77 3.90 -0.77
N ALA A 4 11.65 4.91 -0.86
CA ALA A 4 12.75 5.11 0.10
C ALA A 4 12.26 5.43 1.53
N GLU A 5 11.03 5.90 1.63
CA GLU A 5 10.41 6.29 2.90
C GLU A 5 9.57 5.17 3.55
N ILE A 6 9.44 4.03 2.87
CA ILE A 6 8.71 2.87 3.39
C ILE A 6 9.72 1.91 4.02
N GLU A 7 9.51 1.60 5.29
CA GLU A 7 10.30 0.63 6.05
C GLU A 7 9.91 -0.81 5.67
N ASP A 8 8.60 -1.09 5.63
CA ASP A 8 8.06 -2.42 5.35
C ASP A 8 6.67 -2.35 4.72
N VAL A 9 6.33 -3.37 3.93
CA VAL A 9 5.00 -3.54 3.32
C VAL A 9 4.54 -4.97 3.50
N GLN A 10 3.34 -5.14 4.04
CA GLN A 10 2.69 -6.45 4.14
C GLN A 10 1.37 -6.44 3.37
N VAL A 11 1.19 -7.44 2.52
CA VAL A 11 -0.02 -7.60 1.71
C VAL A 11 -0.80 -8.79 2.25
N THR A 12 -2.03 -8.55 2.68
CA THR A 12 -2.90 -9.57 3.26
C THR A 12 -4.23 -9.61 2.50
N GLY A 13 -4.69 -10.81 2.15
CA GLY A 13 -6.06 -11.02 1.71
C GLY A 13 -6.99 -11.05 2.92
N VAL A 14 -8.01 -10.20 2.92
CA VAL A 14 -9.11 -10.26 3.87
C VAL A 14 -10.38 -10.74 3.15
N PRO A 15 -11.16 -11.63 3.76
CA PRO A 15 -12.43 -12.05 3.17
C PRO A 15 -13.39 -10.85 3.12
N ASP A 16 -13.92 -10.58 1.93
CA ASP A 16 -14.90 -9.51 1.69
C ASP A 16 -16.23 -10.12 1.23
N GLU A 17 -17.34 -9.67 1.82
CA GLU A 17 -18.67 -10.23 1.54
C GLU A 17 -19.16 -9.95 0.10
N ARG A 18 -18.60 -8.94 -0.57
CA ARG A 18 -19.05 -8.49 -1.90
C ARG A 18 -18.19 -9.05 -3.04
N PHE A 19 -16.89 -9.19 -2.84
CA PHE A 19 -15.92 -9.62 -3.86
C PHE A 19 -15.23 -10.95 -3.53
N GLY A 20 -15.52 -11.56 -2.39
CA GLY A 20 -14.92 -12.81 -1.92
C GLY A 20 -13.65 -12.56 -1.11
N GLU A 21 -12.66 -11.86 -1.70
CA GLU A 21 -11.42 -11.47 -1.02
C GLU A 21 -10.98 -10.07 -1.49
N GLU A 22 -10.67 -9.19 -0.53
CA GLU A 22 -10.07 -7.88 -0.76
C GLU A 22 -8.58 -7.92 -0.39
N ILE A 23 -7.74 -7.27 -1.19
CA ILE A 23 -6.31 -7.21 -0.95
C ILE A 23 -6.01 -5.91 -0.19
N ILE A 24 -5.49 -6.03 1.02
CA ILE A 24 -5.05 -4.90 1.84
C ILE A 24 -3.52 -4.87 1.89
N ALA A 25 -2.95 -3.69 1.64
CA ALA A 25 -1.54 -3.42 1.84
C ALA A 25 -1.33 -2.57 3.10
N TRP A 26 -0.64 -3.13 4.07
CA TRP A 26 -0.17 -2.43 5.26
C TRP A 26 1.20 -1.84 4.98
N VAL A 27 1.33 -0.52 5.11
CA VAL A 27 2.57 0.20 4.82
C VAL A 27 3.11 0.78 6.13
N LYS A 28 4.33 0.37 6.50
CA LYS A 28 5.07 0.95 7.61
C LYS A 28 6.02 2.00 7.08
N LEU A 29 5.85 3.24 7.50
CA LEU A 29 6.74 4.34 7.15
C LEU A 29 7.98 4.33 8.04
N ASN A 30 9.12 4.75 7.49
CA ASN A 30 10.30 5.07 8.27
C ASN A 30 9.97 6.26 9.18
N GLY A 31 10.42 6.22 10.45
CA GLY A 31 9.92 7.06 11.57
C GLY A 31 9.98 8.58 11.46
N ASN A 32 10.39 9.13 10.32
CA ASN A 32 10.42 10.57 10.01
C ASN A 32 9.77 10.91 8.65
N SER A 33 9.04 10.00 8.03
CA SER A 33 8.40 10.26 6.74
C SER A 33 7.04 10.93 6.91
N ASP A 34 6.81 11.97 6.12
CA ASP A 34 5.52 12.67 5.95
C ASP A 34 4.69 12.07 4.81
N LEU A 35 4.99 10.83 4.39
CA LEU A 35 4.31 10.20 3.27
C LEU A 35 2.81 10.11 3.53
N SER A 36 2.04 10.75 2.65
CA SER A 36 0.59 10.70 2.72
C SER A 36 0.03 9.51 1.95
N GLU A 37 -1.23 9.17 2.24
CA GLU A 37 -1.96 8.15 1.48
C GLU A 37 -2.08 8.53 -0.02
N GLU A 38 -2.19 9.83 -0.33
CA GLU A 38 -2.25 10.31 -1.71
C GLU A 38 -0.94 10.08 -2.46
N ASP A 39 0.20 10.29 -1.81
CA ASP A 39 1.53 10.04 -2.40
C ASP A 39 1.70 8.55 -2.74
N ILE A 40 1.22 7.66 -1.87
CA ILE A 40 1.25 6.21 -2.09
C ILE A 40 0.33 5.84 -3.28
N LYS A 41 -0.88 6.41 -3.32
CA LYS A 41 -1.83 6.18 -4.42
C LYS A 41 -1.30 6.68 -5.76
N GLU A 42 -0.67 7.84 -5.80
CA GLU A 42 -0.04 8.38 -7.01
C GLU A 42 1.19 7.56 -7.43
N PHE A 43 2.01 7.09 -6.48
CA PHE A 43 3.11 6.16 -6.79
C PHE A 43 2.62 4.82 -7.36
N CYS A 44 1.47 4.35 -6.90
CA CYS A 44 0.81 3.15 -7.40
C CYS A 44 0.11 3.38 -8.75
N LYS A 45 -0.39 4.59 -9.05
CA LYS A 45 -0.93 4.92 -10.38
C LYS A 45 0.18 4.86 -11.44
N GLY A 46 0.18 3.78 -12.23
CA GLY A 46 1.14 3.57 -13.33
C GLY A 46 2.15 2.46 -13.05
N LYS A 47 2.16 1.91 -11.83
CA LYS A 47 2.66 0.56 -11.55
C LYS A 47 1.41 -0.31 -11.42
N ASN A 48 1.43 -1.59 -11.81
CA ASN A 48 0.24 -2.45 -11.72
C ASN A 48 -0.09 -2.83 -10.26
N CYS A 49 -0.27 -1.84 -9.37
CA CYS A 49 -0.71 -1.98 -8.00
C CYS A 49 -2.22 -1.76 -7.98
N ALA A 50 -2.98 -2.81 -7.66
CA ALA A 50 -4.36 -2.66 -7.22
C ALA A 50 -4.31 -2.18 -5.76
N LEU A 51 -4.68 -0.92 -5.53
CA LEU A 51 -5.04 -0.36 -4.23
C LEU A 51 -6.56 -0.20 -4.18
#